data_AF-A0A2H5YBV2-F1
#
_entry.id   AF-A0A2H5YBV2-F1
#
_cell.length_a   1.000
_cell.length_b   1.000
_cell.length_c   1.000
_cell.angle_alpha   90.00
_cell.angle_beta   90.00
_cell.angle_gamma   90.00
#
_symmetry.space_group_name_H-M   'P 1'
#
loop_
_entity.id
_entity.type
_entity.pdbx_description
1 polymer ?
#
loop_
_entity_poly.entity_id
_entity_poly.type
_entity_poly.pdbx_seq_one_letter_code
_entity_poly.pdbx_strand_id
1 'polypeptide(L)'
;MRRFVALCIALAGVVHLALTPQHYAHAPAHGILFAVAGLAQIAWAVAFWRRPTLLLWNLGILGAMALIVLWLLTRFLPAPFGHGPEAVTALGIAVKICEATAVATLVGMLLGKGVVSVPRPGRHALLWVASGVVGGLLFFGVASAVDGYLPALGAREHTHQEEGNHIHQEGDHSAAPSSAPHQHQ
;
A
#
# COMPACT_ATOMS: atom_id res chain seq x y z
N MET A 1 -5.33 22.72 -15.96
CA MET A 1 -4.56 22.39 -14.73
C MET A 1 -5.45 21.85 -13.60
N ARG A 2 -6.46 22.57 -13.09
CA ARG A 2 -7.31 22.07 -11.99
C ARG A 2 -7.98 20.70 -12.24
N ARG A 3 -8.59 20.54 -13.43
CA ARG A 3 -9.18 19.27 -13.87
C ARG A 3 -8.15 18.15 -13.97
N PHE A 4 -6.97 18.46 -14.48
CA PHE A 4 -5.87 17.50 -14.60
C PHE A 4 -5.42 16.97 -13.22
N VAL A 5 -5.22 17.86 -12.24
CA VAL A 5 -4.90 17.45 -10.86
C VAL A 5 -5.96 16.51 -10.29
N ALA A 6 -7.23 16.87 -10.46
CA ALA A 6 -8.33 16.04 -9.96
C ALA A 6 -8.40 14.68 -10.68
N LEU A 7 -8.09 14.58 -11.98
CA LEU A 7 -8.00 13.30 -12.69
C LEU A 7 -6.83 12.45 -12.18
N CYS A 8 -5.65 13.03 -11.97
CA CYS A 8 -4.50 12.32 -11.41
C CYS A 8 -4.82 11.73 -10.03
N ILE A 9 -5.40 12.53 -9.14
CA ILE A 9 -5.77 12.07 -7.80
C ILE A 9 -6.92 11.05 -7.84
N ALA A 10 -7.91 11.23 -8.72
CA ALA A 10 -8.98 10.25 -8.89
C ALA A 10 -8.44 8.90 -9.38
N LEU A 11 -7.52 8.92 -10.36
CA LEU A 11 -6.89 7.70 -10.87
C LEU A 11 -6.07 6.99 -9.79
N ALA A 12 -5.27 7.73 -9.03
CA ALA A 12 -4.56 7.20 -7.86
C ALA A 12 -5.53 6.54 -6.86
N GLY A 13 -6.64 7.22 -6.56
CA GLY A 13 -7.66 6.71 -5.64
C GLY A 13 -8.32 5.43 -6.11
N VAL A 14 -8.66 5.34 -7.41
CA VAL A 14 -9.22 4.11 -8.00
C VAL A 14 -8.23 2.95 -7.90
N VAL A 15 -6.94 3.17 -8.18
CA VAL A 15 -5.94 2.10 -8.09
C VAL A 15 -5.73 1.67 -6.64
N HIS A 16 -5.72 2.58 -5.67
CA HIS A 16 -5.66 2.20 -4.25
C HIS A 16 -6.87 1.33 -3.84
N LEU A 17 -8.08 1.68 -4.29
CA LEU A 17 -9.26 0.85 -4.04
C LEU A 17 -9.16 -0.52 -4.73
N ALA A 18 -8.67 -0.57 -5.97
CA ALA A 18 -8.49 -1.82 -6.70
C ALA A 18 -7.49 -2.75 -6.02
N LEU A 19 -6.44 -2.21 -5.39
CA LEU A 19 -5.42 -2.98 -4.68
C LEU A 19 -5.82 -3.32 -3.22
N THR A 20 -6.92 -2.75 -2.72
CA THR A 20 -7.40 -2.96 -1.35
C THR A 20 -7.59 -4.44 -1.01
N PRO A 21 -8.27 -5.28 -1.82
CA PRO A 21 -8.49 -6.69 -1.46
C PRO A 21 -7.19 -7.47 -1.34
N GLN A 22 -6.24 -7.23 -2.26
CA GLN A 22 -4.93 -7.88 -2.25
C GLN A 22 -4.13 -7.49 -1.00
N HIS A 23 -4.07 -6.19 -0.67
CA HIS A 23 -3.38 -5.74 0.53
C HIS A 23 -4.07 -6.19 1.82
N TYR A 24 -5.40 -6.24 1.86
CA TYR A 24 -6.16 -6.74 3.01
C TYR A 24 -5.93 -8.23 3.28
N ALA A 25 -5.76 -9.02 2.21
CA ALA A 25 -5.42 -10.44 2.31
C ALA A 25 -4.03 -10.61 2.94
N HIS A 26 -3.06 -9.80 2.52
CA HIS A 26 -1.70 -9.79 3.08
C HIS A 26 -1.68 -9.34 4.54
N ALA A 27 -2.17 -8.12 4.82
CA ALA A 27 -2.29 -7.55 6.16
C ALA A 27 -3.52 -6.65 6.24
N PRO A 28 -4.47 -6.87 7.17
CA PRO A 28 -5.68 -6.04 7.28
C PRO A 28 -5.39 -4.55 7.42
N ALA A 29 -4.34 -4.16 8.16
CA ALA A 29 -3.91 -2.76 8.26
C ALA A 29 -3.64 -2.13 6.89
N HIS A 30 -2.97 -2.85 5.99
CA HIS A 30 -2.61 -2.36 4.67
C HIS A 30 -3.86 -2.18 3.81
N GLY A 31 -4.76 -3.17 3.81
CA GLY A 31 -6.03 -3.07 3.10
C GLY A 31 -6.88 -1.88 3.57
N ILE A 32 -7.00 -1.69 4.89
CA ILE A 32 -7.74 -0.55 5.46
C ILE A 32 -7.11 0.78 5.04
N LEU A 33 -5.79 0.89 5.09
CA LEU A 33 -5.07 2.08 4.64
C LEU A 33 -5.35 2.39 3.17
N PHE A 34 -5.25 1.38 2.29
CA PHE A 34 -5.53 1.53 0.86
C PHE A 34 -7.00 1.93 0.60
N ALA A 35 -7.94 1.35 1.35
CA ALA A 35 -9.35 1.70 1.25
C ALA A 35 -9.61 3.15 1.65
N VAL A 36 -9.10 3.56 2.82
CA VAL A 36 -9.25 4.92 3.34
C VAL A 36 -8.57 5.94 2.43
N ALA A 37 -7.34 5.67 1.99
CA ALA A 37 -6.60 6.53 1.09
C ALA A 37 -7.32 6.68 -0.26
N GLY A 38 -7.80 5.57 -0.83
CA GLY A 38 -8.52 5.57 -2.09
C GLY A 38 -9.84 6.35 -2.04
N LEU A 39 -10.65 6.13 -0.99
CA LEU A 39 -11.88 6.88 -0.76
C LEU A 39 -11.60 8.37 -0.53
N ALA A 40 -10.59 8.70 0.28
CA ALA A 40 -10.22 10.09 0.54
C ALA A 40 -9.76 10.80 -0.73
N GLN A 41 -8.97 10.13 -1.59
CA GLN A 41 -8.52 10.68 -2.86
C GLN A 41 -9.67 10.93 -3.83
N ILE A 42 -10.62 9.99 -3.96
CA ILE A 42 -11.79 10.17 -4.82
C ILE A 42 -12.68 11.30 -4.28
N ALA A 43 -12.98 11.30 -2.98
CA ALA A 43 -13.78 12.35 -2.36
C ALA A 43 -13.13 13.73 -2.54
N TRP A 44 -11.82 13.82 -2.33
CA TRP A 44 -11.05 15.03 -2.56
C TRP A 44 -11.10 15.47 -4.02
N ALA A 45 -10.90 14.54 -4.97
CA ALA A 45 -10.92 14.85 -6.40
C ALA A 45 -12.29 15.40 -6.84
N VAL A 46 -13.39 14.78 -6.38
CA VAL A 46 -14.75 15.26 -6.65
C VAL A 46 -14.99 16.64 -6.04
N ALA A 47 -14.60 16.85 -4.79
CA ALA A 47 -14.75 18.14 -4.11
C ALA A 47 -13.96 19.24 -4.81
N PHE A 48 -12.69 18.97 -5.15
CA PHE A 48 -11.79 19.90 -5.81
C PHE A 48 -12.24 20.22 -7.25
N TRP A 49 -12.78 19.23 -7.96
CA TRP A 49 -13.36 19.42 -9.29
C TRP A 49 -14.54 20.38 -9.26
N ARG A 50 -15.43 20.23 -8.27
CA ARG A 50 -16.65 21.04 -8.14
C ARG A 50 -16.35 22.45 -7.65
N ARG A 51 -15.58 22.60 -6.59
CA ARG A 51 -15.31 23.88 -5.93
C ARG A 51 -13.89 23.89 -5.32
N PRO A 52 -12.87 24.31 -6.07
CA PRO A 52 -11.51 24.38 -5.54
C PRO A 52 -11.39 25.48 -4.48
N THR A 53 -11.08 25.11 -3.24
CA THR A 53 -10.87 26.03 -2.11
C THR A 53 -9.45 25.90 -1.55
N LEU A 54 -8.94 26.92 -0.86
CA LEU A 54 -7.62 26.86 -0.21
C LEU A 54 -7.45 25.64 0.70
N LEU A 55 -8.52 25.26 1.42
CA LEU A 55 -8.52 24.06 2.25
C LEU A 55 -8.25 22.79 1.41
N LEU A 56 -8.96 22.62 0.30
CA LEU A 56 -8.76 21.46 -0.57
C LEU A 56 -7.36 21.48 -1.20
N TRP A 57 -6.82 22.64 -1.56
CA TRP A 57 -5.43 22.74 -2.03
C TRP A 57 -4.44 22.20 -0.99
N ASN A 58 -4.56 22.65 0.27
CA ASN A 58 -3.67 22.22 1.34
C ASN A 58 -3.83 20.71 1.62
N LEU A 59 -5.07 20.21 1.67
CA LEU A 59 -5.35 18.78 1.86
C LEU A 59 -4.79 17.92 0.72
N GLY A 60 -4.85 18.40 -0.52
CA GLY A 60 -4.31 17.69 -1.68
C GLY A 60 -2.79 17.54 -1.61
N ILE A 61 -2.08 18.63 -1.26
CA ILE A 61 -0.63 18.60 -1.07
C ILE A 61 -0.27 17.71 0.12
N LEU A 62 -0.91 17.92 1.27
CA LEU A 62 -0.60 17.21 2.51
C LEU A 62 -0.82 15.70 2.37
N GLY A 63 -2.00 15.29 1.88
CA GLY A 63 -2.36 13.89 1.75
C GLY A 63 -1.52 13.15 0.71
N ALA A 64 -1.33 13.73 -0.48
CA ALA A 64 -0.51 13.10 -1.52
C ALA A 64 0.96 12.99 -1.09
N MET A 65 1.53 14.02 -0.47
CA MET A 65 2.91 13.96 0.04
C MET A 65 3.08 12.92 1.14
N ALA A 66 2.11 12.80 2.07
CA ALA A 66 2.16 11.78 3.11
C ALA A 66 2.16 10.37 2.53
N LEU A 67 1.32 10.10 1.52
CA LEU A 67 1.25 8.80 0.84
C LEU A 67 2.51 8.48 0.02
N ILE A 68 3.13 9.47 -0.62
CA ILE A 68 4.41 9.31 -1.32
C ILE A 68 5.51 8.93 -0.33
N VAL A 69 5.60 9.65 0.79
CA VAL A 69 6.61 9.40 1.83
C VAL A 69 6.41 8.02 2.46
N LEU A 70 5.18 7.68 2.81
CA LEU A 70 4.85 6.35 3.37
C LEU A 70 5.22 5.22 2.41
N TRP A 71 4.87 5.38 1.12
CA TRP A 71 5.27 4.42 0.09
C TRP A 71 6.79 4.30 0.01
N LEU A 72 7.54 5.41 0.03
CA LEU A 72 8.99 5.37 -0.04
C LEU A 72 9.60 4.66 1.17
N LEU A 73 9.15 4.97 2.39
CA LEU A 73 9.67 4.36 3.62
C LEU A 73 9.50 2.85 3.62
N THR A 74 8.32 2.37 3.23
CA THR A 74 8.02 0.93 3.16
C THR A 74 8.88 0.17 2.14
N ARG A 75 9.64 0.85 1.26
CA ARG A 75 10.58 0.19 0.31
C ARG A 75 11.96 -0.05 0.92
N PHE A 76 12.30 0.71 1.96
CA PHE A 76 13.61 0.64 2.62
C PHE A 76 13.53 0.04 4.01
N LEU A 77 12.39 0.21 4.67
CA LEU A 77 12.13 -0.25 6.03
C LEU A 77 11.00 -1.30 5.99
N PRO A 78 10.97 -2.23 6.96
CA PRO A 78 9.82 -3.10 7.14
C PRO A 78 8.54 -2.28 7.23
N ALA A 79 7.53 -2.64 6.42
CA ALA A 79 6.23 -2.00 6.55
C ALA A 79 5.66 -2.32 7.94
N PRO A 80 5.07 -1.33 8.64
CA PRO A 80 4.29 -1.62 9.84
C PRO A 80 3.25 -2.69 9.51
N PHE A 81 3.06 -3.66 10.41
CA PHE A 81 2.17 -4.81 10.20
C PHE A 81 2.62 -5.77 9.10
N GLY A 82 3.86 -5.64 8.60
CA GLY A 82 4.45 -6.48 7.57
C GLY A 82 5.73 -7.16 8.05
N HIS A 83 6.17 -8.19 7.31
CA HIS A 83 7.34 -8.99 7.66
C HIS A 83 8.66 -8.46 7.06
N GLY A 84 8.61 -7.39 6.26
CA GLY A 84 9.78 -6.84 5.58
C GLY A 84 9.45 -5.67 4.66
N PRO A 85 10.44 -5.17 3.90
CA PRO A 85 10.21 -4.12 2.91
C PRO A 85 9.27 -4.57 1.79
N GLU A 86 8.41 -3.65 1.36
CA GLU A 86 7.43 -3.84 0.30
C GLU A 86 8.07 -3.86 -1.09
N ALA A 87 7.56 -4.74 -1.95
CA ALA A 87 7.98 -4.80 -3.33
C ALA A 87 7.63 -3.51 -4.11
N VAL A 88 8.45 -3.20 -5.10
CA VAL A 88 8.18 -2.14 -6.07
C VAL A 88 7.37 -2.71 -7.21
N THR A 89 6.13 -2.26 -7.36
CA THR A 89 5.23 -2.69 -8.44
C THR A 89 5.01 -1.56 -9.44
N ALA A 90 4.78 -1.91 -10.71
CA ALA A 90 4.50 -0.93 -11.76
C ALA A 90 3.26 -0.07 -11.44
N LEU A 91 2.20 -0.69 -10.91
CA LEU A 91 1.01 0.02 -10.45
C LEU A 91 1.32 0.96 -9.28
N GLY A 92 2.13 0.52 -8.31
CA GLY A 92 2.58 1.37 -7.20
C GLY A 92 3.32 2.61 -7.70
N ILE A 93 4.27 2.44 -8.61
CA ILE A 93 4.99 3.56 -9.24
C ILE A 93 4.02 4.49 -9.97
N ALA A 94 3.12 3.95 -10.80
CA ALA A 94 2.16 4.75 -11.57
C ALA A 94 1.27 5.63 -10.67
N VAL A 95 0.81 5.09 -9.53
CA VAL A 95 0.07 5.85 -8.52
C VAL A 95 0.93 6.97 -7.95
N LYS A 96 2.17 6.69 -7.57
CA LYS A 96 3.06 7.72 -7.01
C LYS A 96 3.41 8.80 -8.04
N ILE A 97 3.53 8.47 -9.33
CA ILE A 97 3.69 9.46 -10.40
C ILE A 97 2.46 10.37 -10.48
N CYS A 98 1.25 9.81 -10.39
CA CYS A 98 0.02 10.60 -10.39
C CYS A 98 -0.05 11.56 -9.20
N GLU A 99 0.26 11.08 -8.00
CA GLU A 99 0.29 11.88 -6.78
C GLU A 99 1.37 12.97 -6.85
N ALA A 100 2.60 12.62 -7.25
CA ALA A 100 3.70 13.57 -7.37
C ALA A 100 3.41 14.66 -8.41
N THR A 101 2.81 14.27 -9.55
CA THR A 101 2.39 15.21 -10.60
C THR A 101 1.30 16.15 -10.10
N ALA A 102 0.34 15.64 -9.33
CA ALA A 102 -0.70 16.44 -8.71
C ALA A 102 -0.10 17.44 -7.70
N VAL A 103 0.80 17.02 -6.82
CA VAL A 103 1.52 17.90 -5.88
C VAL A 103 2.31 18.96 -6.63
N ALA A 104 3.12 18.57 -7.62
CA ALA A 104 3.93 19.51 -8.41
C ALA A 104 3.06 20.55 -9.13
N THR A 105 1.91 20.12 -9.67
CA THR A 105 0.97 21.03 -10.32
C THR A 105 0.32 21.98 -9.32
N LEU A 106 -0.12 21.49 -8.15
CA LEU A 106 -0.68 22.34 -7.08
C LEU A 106 0.36 23.35 -6.58
N VAL A 107 1.59 22.92 -6.31
CA VAL A 107 2.68 23.82 -5.91
C VAL A 107 2.96 24.84 -7.02
N GLY A 108 3.11 24.40 -8.26
CA GLY A 108 3.36 25.29 -9.40
C GLY A 108 2.25 26.33 -9.58
N MET A 109 0.99 25.94 -9.41
CA MET A 109 -0.13 26.88 -9.47
C MET A 109 -0.17 27.84 -8.27
N LEU A 110 0.32 27.43 -7.09
CA LEU A 110 0.42 28.32 -5.92
C LEU A 110 1.54 29.35 -6.09
N LEU A 111 2.66 28.95 -6.71
CA LEU A 111 3.79 29.83 -7.03
C LEU A 111 3.51 30.76 -8.22
N GLY A 112 2.61 30.35 -9.13
CA GLY A 112 2.20 31.14 -10.28
C GLY A 112 1.38 32.38 -9.89
N LYS A 113 1.62 33.50 -10.58
CA LYS A 113 0.90 34.76 -10.34
C LYS A 113 -0.57 34.61 -10.76
N GLY A 114 -1.50 34.67 -9.80
CA GLY A 114 -2.93 34.91 -10.07
C GLY A 114 -3.89 33.71 -9.96
N VAL A 115 -3.44 32.50 -9.59
CA VAL A 115 -4.35 31.35 -9.39
C VAL A 115 -4.87 31.26 -7.95
N VAL A 116 -4.03 31.66 -7.00
CA VAL A 116 -4.31 31.68 -5.56
C VAL A 116 -3.64 32.92 -4.96
N SER A 117 -4.38 33.73 -4.20
CA SER A 117 -3.82 34.91 -3.53
C SER A 117 -3.37 34.53 -2.12
N VAL A 118 -2.06 34.38 -1.92
CA VAL A 118 -1.43 34.20 -0.60
C VAL A 118 -0.24 35.15 -0.44
N PRO A 119 0.03 35.70 0.76
CA PRO A 119 1.05 36.73 0.94
C PRO A 119 2.48 36.28 0.62
N ARG A 120 2.78 34.98 0.78
CA ARG A 120 4.12 34.39 0.58
C ARG A 120 4.03 32.97 -0.01
N PRO A 121 3.68 32.79 -1.30
CA PRO A 121 3.35 31.49 -1.88
C PRO A 121 4.47 30.46 -1.75
N GLY A 122 5.74 30.88 -1.90
CA GLY A 122 6.90 30.00 -1.73
C GLY A 122 7.01 29.39 -0.33
N ARG A 123 6.91 30.22 0.72
CA ARG A 123 6.95 29.75 2.10
C ARG A 123 5.74 28.86 2.42
N HIS A 124 4.55 29.21 1.93
CA HIS A 124 3.36 28.37 2.12
C HIS A 124 3.50 27.01 1.43
N ALA A 125 3.97 26.96 0.19
CA ALA A 125 4.23 25.71 -0.52
C ALA A 125 5.23 24.83 0.25
N LEU A 126 6.35 25.41 0.68
CA LEU A 126 7.37 24.71 1.45
C LEU A 126 6.80 24.14 2.76
N LEU A 127 6.04 24.94 3.52
CA LEU A 127 5.46 24.51 4.79
C LEU A 127 4.49 23.34 4.61
N TRP A 128 3.64 23.36 3.57
CA TRP A 128 2.68 22.27 3.35
C TRP A 128 3.34 21.00 2.82
N VAL A 129 4.33 21.11 1.94
CA VAL A 129 5.14 19.96 1.51
C VAL A 129 5.88 19.36 2.69
N ALA A 130 6.57 20.18 3.50
CA ALA A 130 7.26 19.74 4.70
C ALA A 130 6.31 19.10 5.71
N SER A 131 5.12 19.68 5.91
CA SER A 131 4.08 19.12 6.78
C SER A 131 3.58 17.76 6.27
N GLY A 132 3.49 17.57 4.95
CA GLY A 132 3.12 16.29 4.36
C GLY A 132 4.19 15.22 4.59
N VAL A 133 5.46 15.60 4.47
CA VAL A 133 6.60 14.73 4.80
C VAL A 133 6.59 14.33 6.27
N VAL A 134 6.47 15.31 7.18
CA VAL A 134 6.37 15.07 8.62
C VAL A 134 5.15 14.20 8.94
N GLY A 135 4.00 14.46 8.31
CA GLY A 135 2.79 13.66 8.47
C GLY A 135 2.98 12.21 8.07
N GLY A 136 3.63 11.95 6.92
CA GLY A 136 3.97 10.59 6.48
C GLY A 136 4.93 9.88 7.43
N LEU A 137 5.97 10.57 7.91
CA LEU A 137 6.92 10.05 8.89
C LEU A 137 6.25 9.72 10.23
N LEU A 138 5.42 10.63 10.75
CA LEU A 138 4.68 10.42 11.99
C LEU A 138 3.70 9.26 11.87
N PHE A 139 2.98 9.17 10.75
CA PHE A 139 2.07 8.06 10.50
C PHE A 139 2.80 6.72 10.49
N PHE A 140 3.93 6.64 9.75
CA PHE A 140 4.78 5.45 9.73
C PHE A 140 5.28 5.09 11.14
N GLY A 141 5.83 6.06 11.87
CA GLY A 141 6.38 5.83 13.22
C GLY A 141 5.32 5.38 14.23
N VAL A 142 4.13 5.99 14.21
CA VAL A 142 3.01 5.56 15.06
C VAL A 142 2.57 4.15 14.69
N ALA A 143 2.40 3.85 13.40
CA ALA A 143 2.03 2.52 12.94
C ALA A 143 3.05 1.46 13.36
N SER A 144 4.36 1.74 13.21
CA SER A 144 5.43 0.85 13.68
C SER A 144 5.40 0.65 15.19
N ALA A 145 5.10 1.69 15.97
CA ALA A 145 5.05 1.61 17.42
C ALA A 145 3.87 0.76 17.93
N VAL A 146 2.75 0.74 17.20
CA VAL A 146 1.55 -0.01 17.61
C VAL A 146 1.47 -1.42 17.04
N ASP A 147 2.34 -1.77 16.08
CA ASP A 147 2.33 -3.04 15.34
C ASP A 147 2.24 -4.27 16.26
N GLY A 148 3.17 -4.37 17.21
CA GLY A 148 3.22 -5.49 18.18
C GLY A 148 2.04 -5.56 19.15
N TYR A 149 1.21 -4.52 19.25
CA TYR A 149 0.04 -4.47 20.13
C TYR A 149 -1.26 -4.84 19.40
N LEU A 150 -1.25 -4.89 18.06
CA LEU A 150 -2.43 -5.13 17.23
C LEU A 150 -2.19 -6.29 16.25
N PRO A 151 -1.90 -7.52 16.73
CA PRO A 151 -1.57 -8.66 15.88
C PRO A 151 -2.69 -9.03 14.90
N ALA A 152 -3.94 -8.73 15.23
CA ALA A 152 -5.09 -8.94 14.34
C ALA A 152 -5.02 -8.10 13.04
N LEU A 153 -4.20 -7.05 13.01
CA LEU A 153 -3.98 -6.20 11.84
C LEU A 153 -2.69 -6.53 11.08
N GLY A 154 -1.86 -7.40 11.66
CA GLY A 154 -0.59 -7.88 11.12
C GLY A 154 -0.73 -8.73 9.87
N ALA A 155 0.39 -8.94 9.20
CA ALA A 155 0.44 -9.80 8.04
C ALA A 155 0.07 -11.24 8.42
N ARG A 156 -0.82 -11.84 7.63
CA ARG A 156 -1.27 -13.21 7.86
C ARG A 156 -0.21 -14.17 7.33
N GLU A 157 0.26 -15.06 8.20
CA GLU A 157 1.01 -16.22 7.76
C GLU A 157 0.07 -17.10 6.96
N HIS A 158 0.38 -17.29 5.67
CA HIS A 158 -0.12 -18.46 4.97
C HIS A 158 0.63 -19.65 5.56
N THR A 159 0.16 -20.20 6.68
CA THR A 159 0.47 -21.57 7.04
C THR A 159 0.04 -22.41 5.85
N HIS A 160 1.00 -22.79 5.01
CA HIS A 160 0.91 -24.03 4.30
C HIS A 160 0.67 -25.08 5.38
N GLN A 161 -0.59 -25.47 5.56
CA GLN A 161 -0.86 -26.82 6.01
C GLN A 161 -0.14 -27.68 4.97
N GLU A 162 1.07 -28.11 5.33
CA GLU A 162 1.56 -29.39 4.86
C GLU A 162 0.45 -30.37 5.22
N GLU A 163 -0.42 -30.64 4.25
CA GLU A 163 -1.01 -31.96 4.15
C GLU A 163 0.18 -32.90 4.11
N GLY A 164 0.55 -33.38 5.29
CA GLY A 164 1.35 -34.57 5.46
C GLY A 164 0.59 -35.69 4.77
N ASN A 165 0.82 -35.83 3.47
CA ASN A 165 0.57 -37.04 2.75
C ASN A 165 1.59 -38.06 3.28
N HIS A 166 1.31 -38.54 4.49
CA HIS A 166 1.97 -39.68 5.08
C HIS A 166 1.84 -40.82 4.09
N ILE A 167 2.97 -41.11 3.45
CA ILE A 167 3.21 -42.32 2.67
C ILE A 167 2.92 -43.49 3.61
N HIS A 168 1.76 -44.12 3.48
CA HIS A 168 1.55 -45.48 3.99
C HIS A 168 2.12 -46.43 2.94
N GLN A 169 3.41 -46.72 3.11
CA GLN A 169 4.07 -47.84 2.46
C GLN A 169 3.60 -49.10 3.20
N GLU A 170 2.52 -49.69 2.71
CA GLU A 170 2.04 -51.00 3.14
C GLU A 170 3.03 -52.05 2.60
N GLY A 171 3.96 -52.45 3.45
CA GLY A 171 4.73 -53.67 3.26
C GLY A 171 3.87 -54.86 3.68
N ASP A 172 3.31 -55.58 2.71
CA ASP A 172 2.76 -56.91 2.96
C ASP A 172 3.77 -57.97 2.48
N HIS A 173 4.60 -58.37 3.44
CA HIS A 173 5.30 -59.64 3.41
C HIS A 173 4.34 -60.71 3.94
N SER A 174 3.75 -61.49 3.05
CA SER A 174 3.04 -62.72 3.42
C SER A 174 3.71 -63.95 2.80
N ALA A 175 3.97 -64.90 3.70
CA ALA A 175 4.84 -66.06 3.61
C ALA A 175 4.40 -67.16 2.61
N ALA A 176 5.38 -67.98 2.24
CA ALA A 176 5.26 -69.22 1.48
C ALA A 176 4.41 -70.30 2.20
N PRO A 177 4.05 -71.40 1.49
CA PRO A 177 4.66 -72.68 1.88
C PRO A 177 5.08 -73.62 0.74
N SER A 178 6.29 -74.17 0.92
CA SER A 178 6.74 -75.57 0.75
C SER A 178 5.93 -76.56 -0.12
N SER A 179 6.61 -77.13 -1.13
CA SER A 179 6.70 -78.59 -1.36
C SER A 179 7.85 -78.97 -2.31
N ALA A 180 8.79 -79.78 -1.81
CA ALA A 180 9.94 -80.43 -2.49
C ALA A 180 9.49 -81.68 -3.33
N PRO A 181 10.35 -82.63 -3.83
CA PRO A 181 11.83 -82.72 -3.84
C PRO A 181 12.51 -83.26 -5.15
N HIS A 182 13.85 -83.17 -5.16
CA HIS A 182 14.89 -84.01 -5.81
C HIS A 182 14.55 -85.10 -6.87
N GLN A 183 15.26 -85.08 -8.01
CA GLN A 183 15.96 -86.22 -8.68
C GLN A 183 17.11 -85.68 -9.57
N HIS A 184 18.39 -85.97 -9.31
CA HIS A 184 19.23 -87.05 -9.86
C HIS A 184 19.35 -87.10 -11.39
N GLN A 185 20.39 -86.49 -11.97
CA GLN A 185 21.64 -87.09 -12.47
C GLN A 185 22.46 -86.06 -13.27
#